data_AF-A0A7C2RJK2-F1
#
_entry.id   AF-A0A7C2RJK2-F1
#
_cell.length_a   1.000
_cell.length_b   1.000
_cell.length_c   1.000
_cell.angle_alpha   90.00
_cell.angle_beta   90.00
_cell.angle_gamma   90.00
#
_symmetry.space_group_name_H-M   'P 1'
#
loop_
_entity.id
_entity.type
_entity.pdbx_description
1 polymer ?
#
loop_
_entity_poly.entity_id
_entity_poly.type
_entity_poly.pdbx_seq_one_letter_code
_entity_poly.pdbx_strand_id
1 'polypeptide(L)'
;MIFLALICAAGPMPGFSATSAGPGQESLDYLTEQEVENVREAQLIDLRVKVFMKIAERRLLRAEDPQAPPANKDEADWGDLPSHSRADLLRQYGRAIEETITNFEEAYDRNPNDERLLKALTTFCEQTAPHLQRLDALRAKITEEATRQVLEQVLDDLKLAYDDARQSEEQFKLEQEQRTKEKKKS
;
A
#
# COMPACT_ATOMS: atom_id res chain seq x y z
N MET A 1 6.90 11.58 5.88
CA MET A 1 7.16 12.68 4.90
C MET A 1 6.74 12.15 3.56
N ILE A 2 6.13 12.99 2.71
CA ILE A 2 5.67 12.71 1.33
C ILE A 2 4.14 12.57 1.18
N PHE A 3 3.35 13.35 1.91
CA PHE A 3 2.25 14.03 1.23
C PHE A 3 2.37 15.51 1.55
N LEU A 4 2.53 16.31 0.51
CA LEU A 4 2.65 17.78 0.55
C LEU A 4 4.01 18.37 0.95
N ALA A 5 4.94 18.40 0.00
CA ALA A 5 5.96 19.44 -0.05
C ALA A 5 6.12 20.00 -1.47
N LEU A 6 5.42 21.12 -1.67
CA LEU A 6 6.00 22.33 -2.25
C LEU A 6 6.28 22.34 -3.76
N ILE A 7 5.28 22.85 -4.49
CA ILE A 7 5.48 23.70 -5.66
C ILE A 7 6.44 24.83 -5.29
N CYS A 8 7.62 24.90 -5.93
CA CYS A 8 8.38 26.15 -6.06
C CYS A 8 9.45 26.08 -7.18
N ALA A 9 9.29 27.02 -8.12
CA ALA A 9 10.33 27.67 -8.92
C ALA A 9 11.08 26.89 -10.02
N ALA A 10 10.77 27.31 -11.25
CA ALA A 10 11.53 27.05 -12.46
C ALA A 10 12.94 27.69 -12.44
N GLY A 11 13.92 26.94 -12.92
CA GLY A 11 15.22 27.41 -13.36
C GLY A 11 15.90 26.35 -14.24
N PRO A 12 16.47 26.69 -15.41
CA PRO A 12 17.11 25.71 -16.28
C PRO A 12 18.56 25.47 -15.84
N MET A 13 18.92 24.21 -15.59
CA MET A 13 20.31 23.76 -15.43
C MET A 13 20.67 22.78 -16.56
N PRO A 14 21.82 22.94 -17.23
CA PRO A 14 22.29 22.01 -18.25
C PRO A 14 23.20 20.93 -17.64
N GLY A 15 23.09 19.70 -18.17
CA GLY A 15 24.13 18.67 -18.05
C GLY A 15 23.75 17.44 -17.24
N PHE A 16 22.93 16.55 -17.80
CA PHE A 16 22.72 15.20 -17.25
C PHE A 16 23.51 14.18 -18.07
N SER A 17 24.58 13.63 -17.48
CA SER A 17 25.24 12.43 -18.00
C SER A 17 24.38 11.22 -17.66
N ALA A 18 23.94 10.50 -18.70
CA ALA A 18 23.19 9.28 -18.57
C ALA A 18 24.10 8.16 -18.02
N THR A 19 23.82 7.72 -16.79
CA THR A 19 24.04 6.33 -16.39
C THR A 19 22.66 5.77 -16.06
N SER A 20 22.11 4.97 -16.97
CA SER A 20 20.88 4.21 -16.72
C SER A 20 21.26 2.97 -15.92
N ALA A 21 21.40 3.13 -14.61
CA ALA A 21 21.08 2.03 -13.70
C ALA A 21 19.54 1.98 -13.66
N GLY A 22 18.94 1.03 -14.38
CA GLY A 22 17.53 0.74 -14.18
C GLY A 22 17.29 0.41 -12.70
N PRO A 23 16.18 0.83 -12.09
CA PRO A 23 15.87 0.45 -10.72
C PRO A 23 15.78 -1.07 -10.65
N GLY A 24 16.83 -1.68 -10.11
CA GLY A 24 16.93 -3.11 -9.89
C GLY A 24 15.84 -3.52 -8.90
N GLN A 25 15.18 -4.62 -9.24
CA GLN A 25 14.11 -5.26 -8.50
C GLN A 25 14.61 -5.82 -7.16
N GLU A 26 15.02 -4.97 -6.22
CA GLU A 26 15.39 -5.35 -4.84
C GLU A 26 14.20 -5.29 -3.87
N SER A 27 13.05 -4.76 -4.30
CA SER A 27 11.87 -4.54 -3.45
C SER A 27 10.94 -5.75 -3.26
N LEU A 28 11.20 -6.90 -3.90
CA LEU A 28 10.28 -8.06 -3.87
C LEU A 28 10.82 -9.29 -3.14
N ASP A 29 11.96 -9.20 -2.45
CA ASP A 29 12.60 -10.34 -1.77
C ASP A 29 11.76 -10.99 -0.65
N TYR A 30 10.61 -10.40 -0.30
CA TYR A 30 9.68 -10.90 0.71
C TYR A 30 8.38 -11.48 0.13
N LEU A 31 8.22 -11.45 -1.19
CA LEU A 31 7.07 -12.00 -1.91
C LEU A 31 7.35 -13.41 -2.40
N THR A 32 6.31 -14.25 -2.49
CA THR A 32 6.41 -15.54 -3.16
C THR A 32 6.43 -15.37 -4.68
N GLU A 33 6.87 -16.39 -5.42
CA GLU A 33 6.88 -16.35 -6.89
C GLU A 33 5.49 -16.07 -7.49
N GLN A 34 4.43 -16.66 -6.92
CA GLN A 34 3.06 -16.39 -7.36
C GLN A 34 2.61 -14.96 -7.04
N GLU A 35 2.99 -14.42 -5.88
CA GLU A 35 2.69 -13.03 -5.52
C GLU A 35 3.39 -12.04 -6.45
N VAL A 36 4.64 -12.32 -6.82
CA VAL A 36 5.38 -11.53 -7.81
C VAL A 36 4.67 -11.54 -9.16
N GLU A 37 4.17 -12.69 -9.62
CA GLU A 37 3.45 -12.77 -10.88
C GLU A 37 2.14 -11.96 -10.83
N ASN A 38 1.36 -12.08 -9.75
CA ASN A 38 0.15 -11.28 -9.56
C ASN A 38 0.45 -9.76 -9.56
N VAL A 39 1.57 -9.32 -8.97
CA VAL A 39 2.00 -7.92 -9.00
C VAL A 39 2.40 -7.49 -10.41
N ARG A 40 3.03 -8.36 -11.20
CA ARG A 40 3.42 -8.09 -12.59
C ARG A 40 2.22 -7.98 -13.53
N GLU A 41 1.21 -8.81 -13.34
CA GLU A 41 -0.04 -8.76 -14.11
C GLU A 41 -0.89 -7.53 -13.79
N ALA A 42 -0.83 -7.05 -12.54
CA ALA A 42 -1.55 -5.87 -12.08
C ALA A 42 -0.88 -4.55 -12.50
N GLN A 43 -0.99 -4.21 -13.80
CA GLN A 43 -0.41 -2.98 -14.35
C GLN A 43 -1.20 -1.70 -14.01
N LEU A 44 -2.48 -1.82 -13.65
CA LEU A 44 -3.33 -0.68 -13.28
C LEU A 44 -3.23 -0.41 -11.78
N ILE A 45 -3.18 0.87 -11.38
CA ILE A 45 -3.06 1.25 -9.96
C ILE A 45 -4.16 0.64 -9.08
N ASP A 46 -5.41 0.62 -9.57
CA ASP A 46 -6.54 0.05 -8.81
C ASP A 46 -6.46 -1.46 -8.65
N LEU A 47 -5.80 -2.16 -9.58
CA LEU A 47 -5.53 -3.59 -9.47
C LEU A 47 -4.30 -3.85 -8.59
N ARG A 48 -3.24 -3.06 -8.76
CA ARG A 48 -1.97 -3.23 -8.03
C ARG A 48 -2.16 -3.04 -6.54
N VAL A 49 -2.92 -2.01 -6.14
CA VAL A 49 -3.30 -1.78 -4.73
C VAL A 49 -4.07 -2.98 -4.18
N LYS A 50 -5.02 -3.55 -4.93
CA LYS A 50 -5.75 -4.75 -4.48
C LYS A 50 -4.83 -5.95 -4.26
N VAL A 51 -3.85 -6.14 -5.14
CA VAL A 51 -2.86 -7.23 -5.01
C VAL A 51 -2.03 -7.04 -3.74
N PHE A 52 -1.48 -5.85 -3.51
CA PHE A 52 -0.69 -5.58 -2.31
C PHE A 52 -1.53 -5.67 -1.02
N MET A 53 -2.77 -5.18 -1.03
CA MET A 53 -3.67 -5.33 0.11
C MET A 53 -4.02 -6.80 0.39
N LYS A 54 -4.14 -7.63 -0.67
CA LYS A 54 -4.35 -9.08 -0.51
C LYS A 54 -3.11 -9.77 0.07
N ILE A 55 -1.92 -9.37 -0.33
CA ILE A 55 -0.65 -9.87 0.24
C ILE A 55 -0.58 -9.48 1.73
N ALA A 56 -0.84 -8.22 2.05
CA ALA A 56 -0.89 -7.73 3.42
C ALA A 56 -1.90 -8.54 4.27
N GLU A 57 -3.12 -8.74 3.76
CA GLU A 57 -4.14 -9.54 4.43
C GLU A 57 -3.67 -10.98 4.72
N ARG A 58 -3.00 -11.64 3.76
CA ARG A 58 -2.42 -12.98 3.97
C ARG A 58 -1.37 -12.99 5.08
N ARG A 59 -0.52 -11.96 5.15
CA ARG A 59 0.47 -11.80 6.22
C ARG A 59 -0.19 -11.57 7.57
N LEU A 60 -1.22 -10.72 7.63
CA LEU A 60 -1.97 -10.42 8.84
C LEU A 60 -2.71 -11.66 9.36
N LEU A 61 -3.41 -12.40 8.48
CA LEU A 61 -4.13 -13.62 8.84
C LEU A 61 -3.20 -14.68 9.44
N ARG A 62 -2.03 -14.89 8.83
CA ARG A 62 -1.03 -15.82 9.36
C ARG A 62 -0.38 -15.32 10.65
N ALA A 63 -0.21 -14.01 10.78
CA ALA A 63 0.25 -13.40 12.02
C ALA A 63 -0.79 -13.55 13.14
N GLU A 64 -2.09 -13.48 12.86
CA GLU A 64 -3.14 -13.67 13.87
C GLU A 64 -3.26 -15.13 14.32
N ASP A 65 -3.32 -16.05 13.36
CA ASP A 65 -3.48 -17.47 13.58
C ASP A 65 -2.49 -18.28 12.71
N PRO A 66 -1.45 -18.88 13.33
CA PRO A 66 -0.49 -19.73 12.66
C PRO A 66 -1.06 -21.01 12.03
N GLN A 67 -2.32 -21.36 12.30
CA GLN A 67 -3.02 -22.51 11.72
C GLN A 67 -4.21 -22.09 10.86
N ALA A 68 -4.36 -20.80 10.56
CA ALA A 68 -5.46 -20.32 9.76
C ALA A 68 -5.48 -21.03 8.39
N PRO A 69 -6.63 -21.61 7.99
CA PRO A 69 -6.79 -22.14 6.65
C PRO A 69 -6.78 -20.99 5.63
N PRO A 70 -6.47 -21.27 4.36
CA PRO A 70 -6.68 -20.29 3.29
C PRO A 70 -8.13 -19.82 3.31
N ALA A 71 -8.33 -18.50 3.28
CA ALA A 71 -9.63 -17.86 3.46
C ALA A 71 -10.64 -18.22 2.37
N ASN A 72 -10.24 -18.53 1.13
CA ASN A 72 -11.14 -18.78 -0.01
C ASN A 72 -10.59 -19.77 -1.05
N LYS A 73 -11.43 -20.19 -2.01
CA LYS A 73 -11.02 -21.03 -3.16
C LYS A 73 -9.99 -20.35 -4.07
N ASP A 74 -10.03 -19.02 -4.13
CA ASP A 74 -9.10 -18.21 -4.91
C ASP A 74 -7.67 -18.25 -4.33
N GLU A 75 -7.45 -18.78 -3.12
CA GLU A 75 -6.10 -18.93 -2.56
C GLU A 75 -5.22 -19.92 -3.33
N ALA A 76 -5.82 -20.80 -4.13
CA ALA A 76 -5.07 -21.71 -4.99
C ALA A 76 -4.16 -20.95 -5.98
N ASP A 77 -4.61 -19.77 -6.44
CA ASP A 77 -3.86 -18.92 -7.38
C ASP A 77 -2.77 -18.07 -6.69
N TRP A 78 -2.76 -18.04 -5.34
CA TRP A 78 -1.83 -17.24 -4.53
C TRP A 78 -0.77 -18.09 -3.82
N GLY A 79 -0.82 -19.41 -4.00
CA GLY A 79 0.10 -20.36 -3.39
C GLY A 79 -0.01 -20.50 -1.88
N ASP A 80 0.99 -21.15 -1.29
CA ASP A 80 1.02 -21.43 0.15
C ASP A 80 1.15 -20.16 0.99
N LEU A 81 0.54 -20.18 2.17
CA LEU A 81 0.73 -19.10 3.14
C LEU A 81 2.19 -19.08 3.63
N PRO A 82 2.81 -17.91 3.70
CA PRO A 82 4.19 -17.76 4.16
C PRO A 82 4.33 -18.30 5.58
N SER A 83 5.35 -19.12 5.81
CA SER A 83 5.61 -19.74 7.12
C SER A 83 6.82 -19.12 7.80
N HIS A 84 6.81 -17.80 7.93
CA HIS A 84 7.82 -17.04 8.66
C HIS A 84 7.44 -16.79 10.12
N SER A 85 8.36 -16.24 10.91
CA SER A 85 8.07 -15.83 12.28
C SER A 85 6.97 -14.75 12.31
N ARG A 86 6.21 -14.65 13.40
CA ARG A 86 5.17 -13.63 13.55
C ARG A 86 5.71 -12.21 13.37
N ALA A 87 6.92 -11.93 13.86
CA ALA A 87 7.59 -10.65 13.66
C ALA A 87 7.94 -10.39 12.19
N ASP A 88 8.41 -11.41 11.47
CA ASP A 88 8.70 -11.27 10.04
C ASP A 88 7.43 -11.04 9.24
N LEU A 89 6.33 -11.74 9.55
CA LEU A 89 5.04 -11.55 8.89
C LEU A 89 4.52 -10.12 9.09
N LEU A 90 4.67 -9.54 10.28
CA LEU A 90 4.30 -8.14 10.54
C LEU A 90 5.22 -7.16 9.79
N ARG A 91 6.52 -7.42 9.70
CA ARG A 91 7.43 -6.62 8.87
C ARG A 91 7.06 -6.68 7.38
N GLN A 92 6.73 -7.87 6.88
CA GLN A 92 6.29 -8.08 5.50
C GLN A 92 4.95 -7.39 5.23
N TYR A 93 4.04 -7.41 6.20
CA TYR A 93 2.80 -6.63 6.15
C TYR A 93 3.11 -5.14 5.99
N GLY A 94 3.98 -4.58 6.85
CA GLY A 94 4.38 -3.17 6.78
C GLY A 94 4.96 -2.81 5.42
N ARG A 95 5.87 -3.64 4.89
CA ARG A 95 6.44 -3.44 3.54
C ARG A 95 5.38 -3.44 2.44
N ALA A 96 4.39 -4.33 2.49
CA ALA A 96 3.33 -4.33 1.48
C ALA A 96 2.49 -3.04 1.50
N ILE A 97 2.30 -2.45 2.68
CA ILE A 97 1.62 -1.15 2.84
C ILE A 97 2.50 -0.02 2.31
N GLU A 98 3.79 0.01 2.65
CA GLU A 98 4.74 1.00 2.11
C GLU A 98 4.79 0.98 0.58
N GLU A 99 4.88 -0.23 -0.02
CA GLU A 99 4.83 -0.40 -1.47
C GLU A 99 3.51 0.13 -2.04
N THR A 100 2.39 -0.07 -1.35
CA THR A 100 1.09 0.48 -1.77
C THR A 100 1.10 2.01 -1.79
N ILE A 101 1.75 2.64 -0.80
CA ILE A 101 1.91 4.11 -0.73
C ILE A 101 2.79 4.62 -1.86
N THR A 102 3.97 4.01 -2.09
CA THR A 102 4.86 4.37 -3.20
C THR A 102 4.12 4.25 -4.54
N ASN A 103 3.28 3.24 -4.71
CA ASN A 103 2.45 3.08 -5.89
C ASN A 103 1.45 4.24 -6.09
N PHE A 104 0.87 4.76 -5.01
CA PHE A 104 0.00 5.93 -5.09
C PHE A 104 0.77 7.19 -5.49
N GLU A 105 1.93 7.41 -4.91
CA GLU A 105 2.81 8.55 -5.24
C GLU A 105 3.22 8.51 -6.72
N GLU A 106 3.69 7.35 -7.21
CA GLU A 106 4.07 7.19 -8.62
C GLU A 106 2.88 7.40 -9.57
N ALA A 107 1.69 6.90 -9.20
CA ALA A 107 0.48 7.09 -9.99
C ALA A 107 0.04 8.57 -10.02
N TYR A 108 0.14 9.26 -8.87
CA TYR A 108 -0.14 10.68 -8.74
C TYR A 108 0.83 11.52 -9.58
N ASP A 109 2.13 11.27 -9.47
CA ASP A 109 3.16 11.98 -10.22
C ASP A 109 3.02 11.80 -11.73
N ARG A 110 2.62 10.60 -12.15
CA ARG A 110 2.38 10.30 -13.57
C ARG A 110 1.12 10.98 -14.10
N ASN A 111 0.02 10.89 -13.35
CA ASN A 111 -1.24 11.51 -13.73
C ASN A 111 -2.10 11.84 -12.49
N PRO A 112 -2.04 13.09 -12.00
CA PRO A 112 -2.78 13.49 -10.81
C PRO A 112 -4.31 13.57 -11.05
N ASN A 113 -4.77 13.34 -12.29
CA ASN A 113 -6.19 13.38 -12.63
C ASN A 113 -6.77 11.99 -12.95
N ASP A 114 -6.02 10.92 -12.70
CA ASP A 114 -6.50 9.56 -12.99
C ASP A 114 -7.65 9.17 -12.05
N GLU A 115 -8.83 8.86 -12.61
CA GLU A 115 -10.00 8.39 -11.85
C GLU A 115 -9.71 7.07 -11.11
N ARG A 116 -8.75 6.27 -11.60
CA ARG A 116 -8.32 5.04 -10.96
C ARG A 116 -7.60 5.31 -9.64
N LEU A 117 -6.95 6.46 -9.50
CA LEU A 117 -6.27 6.83 -8.27
C LEU A 117 -7.27 7.03 -7.13
N LEU A 118 -8.37 7.74 -7.40
CA LEU A 118 -9.46 7.90 -6.42
C LEU A 118 -10.04 6.54 -6.01
N LYS A 119 -10.35 5.69 -6.99
CA LYS A 119 -10.88 4.34 -6.73
C LYS A 119 -9.91 3.49 -5.92
N ALA A 120 -8.62 3.60 -6.19
CA ALA A 120 -7.58 2.87 -5.50
C ALA A 120 -7.40 3.37 -4.05
N LEU A 121 -7.45 4.69 -3.82
CA LEU A 121 -7.47 5.30 -2.48
C LEU A 121 -8.69 4.85 -1.66
N THR A 122 -9.89 4.90 -2.24
CA THR A 122 -11.11 4.39 -1.57
C THR A 122 -10.94 2.92 -1.20
N THR A 123 -10.44 2.10 -2.12
CA THR A 123 -10.22 0.66 -1.89
C THR A 123 -9.22 0.43 -0.74
N PHE A 124 -8.15 1.22 -0.69
CA PHE A 124 -7.17 1.14 0.38
C PHE A 124 -7.77 1.51 1.73
N CYS A 125 -8.53 2.61 1.82
CA CYS A 125 -9.21 3.02 3.05
C CYS A 125 -10.19 1.92 3.55
N GLU A 126 -11.02 1.37 2.66
CA GLU A 126 -12.00 0.33 3.00
C GLU A 126 -11.34 -0.94 3.53
N GLN A 127 -10.19 -1.34 2.99
CA GLN A 127 -9.47 -2.54 3.42
C GLN A 127 -8.59 -2.30 4.65
N THR A 128 -7.99 -1.11 4.79
CA THR A 128 -7.11 -0.79 5.92
C THR A 128 -7.87 -0.56 7.23
N ALA A 129 -9.09 -0.01 7.17
CA ALA A 129 -9.91 0.22 8.36
C ALA A 129 -10.11 -1.04 9.25
N PRO A 130 -10.51 -2.21 8.72
CA PRO A 130 -10.59 -3.43 9.52
C PRO A 130 -9.21 -3.97 9.94
N HIS A 131 -8.15 -3.74 9.15
CA HIS A 131 -6.79 -4.16 9.52
C HIS A 131 -6.31 -3.43 10.79
N LEU A 132 -6.61 -2.13 10.92
CA LEU A 132 -6.28 -1.36 12.13
C LEU A 132 -6.90 -1.96 13.39
N GLN A 133 -8.18 -2.36 13.32
CA GLN A 133 -8.86 -3.00 14.45
C GLN A 133 -8.24 -4.34 14.82
N ARG A 134 -7.85 -5.12 13.81
CA ARG A 134 -7.22 -6.44 13.95
C ARG A 134 -5.82 -6.36 14.55
N LEU A 135 -4.99 -5.44 14.05
CA LEU A 135 -3.66 -5.17 14.60
C LEU A 135 -3.73 -4.65 16.04
N ASP A 136 -4.70 -3.79 16.36
CA ASP A 136 -4.89 -3.34 17.74
C ASP A 136 -5.29 -4.51 18.66
N ALA A 137 -6.20 -5.38 18.22
CA ALA A 137 -6.58 -6.59 18.95
C ALA A 137 -5.41 -7.58 19.13
N LEU A 138 -4.43 -7.57 18.23
CA LEU A 138 -3.22 -8.39 18.37
C LEU A 138 -2.31 -7.94 19.51
N ARG A 139 -2.36 -6.67 19.92
CA ARG A 139 -1.54 -6.15 21.03
C ARG A 139 -1.71 -6.98 22.30
N ALA A 140 -2.94 -7.39 22.60
CA ALA A 140 -3.26 -8.22 23.76
C ALA A 140 -2.77 -9.68 23.65
N LYS A 141 -2.50 -10.17 22.43
CA LYS A 141 -2.10 -11.56 22.15
C LYS A 141 -0.58 -11.73 22.04
N ILE A 142 0.17 -10.65 21.88
CA ILE A 142 1.63 -10.68 21.70
C ILE A 142 2.32 -10.42 23.04
N THR A 143 2.97 -11.46 23.55
CA THR A 143 3.72 -11.43 24.81
C THR A 143 5.21 -11.13 24.60
N GLU A 144 5.74 -11.47 23.43
CA GLU A 144 7.14 -11.24 23.09
C GLU A 144 7.40 -9.76 22.78
N GLU A 145 8.36 -9.16 23.48
CA GLU A 145 8.66 -7.73 23.39
C GLU A 145 9.15 -7.30 21.99
N ALA A 146 10.03 -8.09 21.37
CA ALA A 146 10.54 -7.79 20.03
C ALA A 146 9.41 -7.79 18.98
N THR A 147 8.52 -8.78 19.04
CA THR A 147 7.35 -8.85 18.15
C THR A 147 6.34 -7.72 18.45
N ARG A 148 6.18 -7.34 19.73
CA ARG A 148 5.33 -6.20 20.11
C ARG A 148 5.86 -4.89 19.54
N GLN A 149 7.16 -4.63 19.62
CA GLN A 149 7.75 -3.41 19.05
C GLN A 149 7.50 -3.30 17.54
N VAL A 150 7.61 -4.42 16.82
CA VAL A 150 7.28 -4.47 15.39
C VAL A 150 5.79 -4.19 15.16
N LEU A 151 4.90 -4.80 15.96
CA LEU A 151 3.46 -4.54 15.85
C LEU A 151 3.13 -3.06 16.07
N GLU A 152 3.70 -2.45 17.12
CA GLU A 152 3.47 -1.04 17.43
C GLU A 152 3.91 -0.13 16.28
N GLN A 153 5.12 -0.36 15.76
CA GLN A 153 5.64 0.39 14.62
C GLN A 153 4.71 0.26 13.39
N VAL A 154 4.37 -0.97 13.01
CA VAL A 154 3.48 -1.24 11.87
C VAL A 154 2.10 -0.60 12.06
N LEU A 155 1.58 -0.59 13.28
CA LEU A 155 0.27 -0.03 13.59
C LEU A 155 0.30 1.49 13.52
N ASP A 156 1.34 2.13 14.02
CA ASP A 156 1.52 3.59 13.92
C ASP A 156 1.72 4.02 12.46
N ASP A 157 2.56 3.30 11.70
CA ASP A 157 2.78 3.54 10.27
C ASP A 157 1.49 3.36 9.47
N LEU A 158 0.71 2.32 9.77
CA LEU A 158 -0.57 2.08 9.10
C LEU A 158 -1.61 3.15 9.42
N LYS A 159 -1.65 3.65 10.68
CA LYS A 159 -2.54 4.75 11.06
C LYS A 159 -2.21 6.01 10.28
N LEU A 160 -0.92 6.36 10.23
CA LEU A 160 -0.45 7.52 9.48
C LEU A 160 -0.84 7.39 8.00
N ALA A 161 -0.54 6.24 7.39
CA ALA A 161 -0.89 5.97 6.00
C ALA A 161 -2.40 6.03 5.74
N TYR A 162 -3.22 5.52 6.66
CA TYR A 162 -4.67 5.55 6.56
C TYR A 162 -5.23 6.98 6.63
N ASP A 163 -4.75 7.77 7.59
CA ASP A 163 -5.17 9.16 7.75
C ASP A 163 -4.76 10.01 6.53
N ASP A 164 -3.53 9.83 6.02
CA ASP A 164 -3.03 10.50 4.83
C ASP A 164 -3.81 10.11 3.57
N ALA A 165 -4.13 8.81 3.40
CA ALA A 165 -4.93 8.33 2.29
C ALA A 165 -6.37 8.87 2.34
N ARG A 166 -6.99 8.92 3.53
CA ARG A 166 -8.30 9.53 3.75
C ARG A 166 -8.33 11.01 3.37
N GLN A 167 -7.32 11.77 3.81
CA GLN A 167 -7.20 13.18 3.45
C GLN A 167 -7.04 13.36 1.94
N SER A 168 -6.18 12.55 1.32
CA SER A 168 -5.95 12.58 -0.12
C SER A 168 -7.22 12.26 -0.90
N GLU A 169 -7.97 11.23 -0.49
CA GLU A 169 -9.26 10.87 -1.09
C GLU A 169 -10.27 12.04 -1.06
N GLU A 170 -10.36 12.74 0.07
CA GLU A 170 -11.23 13.91 0.24
C GLU A 170 -10.80 15.07 -0.67
N GLN A 171 -9.50 15.38 -0.74
CA GLN A 171 -8.98 16.41 -1.66
C GLN A 171 -9.30 16.08 -3.12
N PHE A 172 -9.07 14.83 -3.53
CA PHE A 172 -9.39 14.37 -4.88
C PHE A 172 -10.86 14.55 -5.25
N LYS A 173 -11.78 14.21 -4.33
CA LYS A 173 -13.23 14.39 -4.56
C LYS A 173 -13.58 15.87 -4.76
N LEU A 174 -13.01 16.76 -3.93
CA LEU A 174 -13.24 18.20 -4.02
C LEU A 174 -12.74 18.76 -5.36
N GLU A 175 -11.55 18.37 -5.81
CA GLU A 175 -11.00 18.81 -7.09
C GLU A 175 -11.86 18.37 -8.29
N GLN A 176 -12.37 17.14 -8.27
CA GLN A 176 -13.28 16.64 -9.31
C GLN A 176 -14.62 17.39 -9.32
N GLU A 177 -15.17 17.70 -8.14
CA GLU A 177 -16.37 18.54 -8.03
C GLU A 177 -16.16 19.96 -8.56
N GLN A 178 -15.01 20.58 -8.28
CA GLN A 178 -14.69 21.91 -8.80
C GLN A 178 -14.63 21.91 -10.32
N ARG A 179 -13.93 20.94 -10.92
CA ARG A 179 -13.82 20.80 -12.37
C ARG A 179 -15.15 20.56 -13.05
N THR A 180 -16.02 19.73 -12.47
CA THR A 180 -17.36 19.49 -13.03
C THR A 180 -18.24 20.74 -12.96
N LYS A 181 -18.08 21.57 -11.93
CA LYS A 181 -18.75 22.89 -11.83
C LYS A 181 -18.23 23.88 -12.87
N GLU A 182 -16.92 23.94 -13.09
CA GLU A 182 -16.30 24.79 -14.12
C GLU A 182 -16.75 24.42 -15.53
N LYS A 183 -16.76 23.12 -15.86
CA LYS A 183 -17.24 22.62 -17.17
C LYS A 183 -18.71 22.96 -17.45
N LYS A 184 -19.56 23.02 -16.42
CA LYS A 184 -20.99 23.39 -16.57
C LYS A 184 -21.21 24.90 -16.75
N LYS A 185 -20.20 25.71 -16.42
CA LYS A 185 -20.25 27.17 -16.48
C LYS A 185 -19.68 27.72 -17.80
N SER A 186 -18.89 26.92 -18.51
CA SER A 186 -18.35 27.22 -19.83
C SER A 186 -19.25 26.70 -20.95
#